data_AF-A0A4Q5RX98-F1
#
_entry.id   AF-A0A4Q5RX98-F1
#
_cell.length_a   1.000
_cell.length_b   1.000
_cell.length_c   1.000
_cell.angle_alpha   90.00
_cell.angle_beta   90.00
_cell.angle_gamma   90.00
#
_symmetry.space_group_name_H-M   'P 1'
#
loop_
_entity.id
_entity.type
_entity.pdbx_description
1 polymer ?
#
loop_
_entity_poly.entity_id
_entity_poly.type
_entity_poly.pdbx_seq_one_letter_code
_entity_poly.pdbx_strand_id
1 'polypeptide(L)'
;MLLSRLPILLASLAWGYLALRGFDVMSDIAAQNVPGFPNSGQRNYYLHIPLGMALLSLALLGASLRNGWAGATGCVGAIMLVLMPPDLIFYTGGM
;
A
#
# COMPACT_ATOMS: atom_id res chain seq x y z
N MET A 1 -7.10 -7.16 -22.65
CA MET A 1 -6.60 -7.96 -21.48
C MET A 1 -5.56 -7.25 -20.62
N LEU A 2 -4.64 -6.44 -21.19
CA LEU A 2 -3.66 -5.69 -20.39
C LEU A 2 -4.32 -4.54 -19.61
N LEU A 3 -5.18 -3.76 -20.27
CA LEU A 3 -5.89 -2.61 -19.68
C LEU A 3 -6.70 -2.98 -18.43
N SER A 4 -7.33 -4.16 -18.40
CA SER A 4 -8.08 -4.63 -17.23
C SER A 4 -7.19 -4.92 -16.02
N ARG A 5 -5.88 -5.14 -16.20
CA ARG A 5 -4.92 -5.38 -15.11
C ARG A 5 -4.17 -4.12 -14.69
N LEU A 6 -4.31 -3.02 -15.44
CA LEU A 6 -3.62 -1.77 -15.15
C LEU A 6 -3.91 -1.26 -13.73
N PRO A 7 -5.17 -1.25 -13.23
CA PRO A 7 -5.44 -0.72 -11.90
C PRO A 7 -4.77 -1.53 -10.79
N ILE A 8 -4.76 -2.86 -10.88
CA ILE A 8 -4.15 -3.72 -9.85
C ILE A 8 -2.62 -3.66 -9.88
N LEU A 9 -2.03 -3.45 -11.07
CA LEU A 9 -0.61 -3.20 -11.22
C LEU A 9 -0.22 -1.86 -10.58
N LEU A 10 -0.97 -0.80 -10.88
CA LEU A 10 -0.77 0.52 -10.26
C LEU A 10 -0.96 0.47 -8.74
N ALA A 11 -2.00 -0.20 -8.26
CA ALA A 11 -2.21 -0.42 -6.81
C ALA A 11 -1.00 -1.11 -6.17
N SER A 12 -0.46 -2.15 -6.80
CA SER A 12 0.70 -2.88 -6.27
C SER A 12 1.94 -2.01 -6.18
N LEU A 13 2.20 -1.19 -7.20
CA LEU A 13 3.32 -0.25 -7.19
C LEU A 13 3.13 0.85 -6.15
N ALA A 14 1.92 1.40 -6.06
CA ALA A 14 1.59 2.50 -5.18
C ALA A 14 1.67 2.09 -3.69
N TRP A 15 1.03 0.99 -3.32
CA TRP A 15 1.10 0.45 -1.96
C TRP A 15 2.49 -0.07 -1.60
N GLY A 16 3.19 -0.70 -2.55
CA GLY A 16 4.58 -1.12 -2.35
C GLY A 16 5.52 0.06 -2.09
N TYR A 17 5.37 1.14 -2.85
CA TYR A 17 6.12 2.38 -2.62
C TYR A 17 5.84 2.98 -1.24
N LEU A 18 4.57 3.05 -0.82
CA LEU A 18 4.22 3.51 0.53
C LEU A 18 4.80 2.63 1.62
N ALA A 19 4.80 1.31 1.47
CA ALA A 19 5.40 0.41 2.46
C ALA A 19 6.91 0.68 2.62
N LEU A 20 7.62 0.87 1.50
CA LEU A 20 9.05 1.18 1.50
C LEU A 20 9.32 2.55 2.15
N ARG A 21 8.59 3.59 1.73
CA ARG A 21 8.73 4.93 2.33
C ARG A 21 8.41 4.95 3.81
N GLY A 22 7.48 4.11 4.25
CA GLY A 22 7.07 4.02 5.65
C GLY A 22 8.14 3.40 6.50
N PHE A 23 8.76 2.36 5.97
CA PHE A 23 9.93 1.76 6.56
C PHE A 23 11.09 2.77 6.71
N ASP A 24 11.40 3.53 5.65
CA ASP A 24 12.45 4.55 5.67
C ASP A 24 12.15 5.62 6.73
N VAL A 25 10.97 6.23 6.67
CA VAL A 25 10.54 7.30 7.60
C VAL A 25 10.56 6.81 9.05
N MET A 26 10.05 5.60 9.30
CA MET A 26 10.09 5.02 10.64
C MET A 26 11.51 4.77 11.13
N SER A 27 12.41 4.32 10.26
CA SER A 27 13.82 4.10 10.60
C SER A 27 14.52 5.41 10.93
N ASP A 28 14.27 6.46 10.14
CA ASP A 28 14.85 7.79 10.33
C ASP A 28 14.39 8.45 11.64
N ILE A 29 13.10 8.31 11.99
CA ILE A 29 12.57 8.86 13.25
C ILE A 29 13.04 8.00 14.44
N ALA A 30 13.12 6.68 14.29
CA ALA A 30 13.66 5.81 15.34
C ALA A 30 15.13 6.17 15.66
N ALA A 31 15.93 6.51 14.65
CA ALA A 31 17.31 6.96 14.83
C ALA A 31 17.43 8.28 15.62
N GLN A 32 16.38 9.10 15.65
CA GLN A 32 16.32 10.35 16.41
C GLN A 32 16.00 10.12 17.91
N ASN A 33 15.78 8.87 18.34
CA ASN A 33 15.46 8.50 19.73
C ASN A 33 14.24 9.27 20.30
N VAL A 34 13.24 9.54 19.46
CA VAL A 34 12.03 10.25 19.88
C VAL A 34 11.28 9.41 20.94
N PRO A 35 11.03 9.95 22.14
CA PRO A 35 10.34 9.21 23.18
C PRO A 35 8.95 8.73 22.74
N GLY A 36 8.66 7.45 22.97
CA GLY A 36 7.37 6.84 22.61
C GLY A 36 7.20 6.51 21.12
N PHE A 37 8.25 6.69 20.30
CA PHE A 37 8.25 6.33 18.88
C PHE A 37 8.98 4.99 18.61
N PRO A 38 8.51 4.18 17.64
CA PRO A 38 7.18 4.23 17.04
C PRO A 38 6.15 3.63 17.99
N ASN A 39 5.01 4.29 18.15
CA ASN A 39 3.86 3.69 18.82
C ASN A 39 3.17 2.65 17.91
N SER A 40 2.27 1.84 18.49
CA SER A 40 1.58 0.77 17.75
C SER A 40 0.72 1.29 16.59
N GLY A 41 0.08 2.45 16.76
CA GLY A 41 -0.70 3.10 15.71
C GLY A 41 0.17 3.48 14.53
N GLN A 42 1.33 4.11 14.78
CA GLN A 42 2.30 4.49 13.75
C GLN A 42 2.82 3.28 12.97
N ARG A 43 3.18 2.18 13.65
CA ARG A 43 3.57 0.93 12.96
C ARG A 43 2.46 0.41 12.04
N ASN A 44 1.21 0.45 12.50
CA ASN A 44 0.08 -0.04 11.71
C ASN A 44 -0.17 0.84 10.48
N TYR A 45 -0.20 2.15 10.64
CA TYR A 45 -0.50 3.08 9.55
C TYR A 45 0.65 3.22 8.55
N TYR A 46 1.89 3.40 9.02
CA TYR A 46 3.00 3.66 8.11
C TYR A 46 3.56 2.41 7.45
N LEU A 47 3.43 1.24 8.09
CA LEU A 47 4.08 0.00 7.62
C LEU A 47 3.09 -1.13 7.35
N HIS A 48 2.31 -1.56 8.34
CA HIS A 48 1.52 -2.80 8.20
C HIS A 48 0.38 -2.68 7.18
N ILE A 49 -0.36 -1.58 7.17
CA ILE A 49 -1.46 -1.37 6.20
C ILE A 49 -0.90 -1.29 4.77
N PRO A 50 0.09 -0.43 4.45
CA PRO A 50 0.67 -0.39 3.11
C PRO A 50 1.26 -1.73 2.66
N LEU A 51 1.98 -2.42 3.55
CA LEU A 51 2.56 -3.73 3.25
C LEU A 51 1.48 -4.78 3.00
N GLY A 52 0.43 -4.82 3.83
CA GLY A 52 -0.70 -5.74 3.66
C GLY A 52 -1.42 -5.52 2.34
N MET A 53 -1.68 -4.26 1.98
CA MET A 53 -2.30 -3.90 0.70
C MET A 53 -1.41 -4.26 -0.49
N ALA A 54 -0.10 -4.04 -0.41
CA ALA A 54 0.86 -4.39 -1.45
C ALA A 54 0.94 -5.91 -1.68
N LEU A 55 0.99 -6.70 -0.60
CA LEU A 55 1.01 -8.16 -0.68
C LEU A 55 -0.31 -8.71 -1.26
N LEU A 56 -1.43 -8.15 -0.82
CA LEU A 56 -2.75 -8.54 -1.34
C LEU A 56 -2.88 -8.21 -2.83
N SER A 57 -2.46 -7.02 -3.26
CA SER A 57 -2.55 -6.62 -4.66
C SER A 57 -1.62 -7.44 -5.55
N LEU A 58 -0.41 -7.79 -5.08
CA LEU A 58 0.50 -8.70 -5.77
C LEU A 58 -0.09 -10.12 -5.91
N ALA A 59 -0.70 -10.63 -4.84
CA ALA A 59 -1.37 -11.94 -4.88
C ALA A 59 -2.53 -11.95 -5.89
N LEU A 60 -3.33 -10.89 -5.92
CA LEU A 60 -4.44 -10.74 -6.89
C LEU A 60 -3.92 -10.55 -8.32
N LEU A 61 -2.83 -9.82 -8.52
CA LEU A 61 -2.20 -9.70 -9.83
C LEU A 61 -1.71 -11.07 -10.31
N GLY A 62 -1.03 -11.85 -9.46
CA GLY A 62 -0.61 -13.22 -9.76
C GLY A 62 -1.78 -14.14 -10.11
N ALA A 63 -2.88 -14.07 -9.34
CA ALA A 63 -4.11 -14.81 -9.62
C ALA A 63 -4.74 -14.39 -10.96
N SER A 64 -4.70 -13.10 -11.32
CA SER A 64 -5.21 -12.56 -12.59
C SER A 64 -4.46 -13.09 -13.81
N LEU A 65 -3.16 -13.40 -13.65
CA LEU A 65 -2.31 -13.94 -14.71
C LEU A 65 -2.61 -15.42 -14.96
N ARG A 66 -3.03 -16.16 -13.91
CA ARG A 66 -3.29 -17.61 -13.99
C ARG A 66 -4.73 -17.96 -14.38
N ASN A 67 -5.73 -17.26 -13.83
CA ASN A 67 -7.13 -17.71 -13.86
C ASN A 67 -8.05 -16.90 -14.79
N GLY A 68 -7.51 -15.92 -15.55
CA GLY A 68 -8.31 -15.11 -16.47
C GLY A 68 -9.24 -14.07 -15.82
N TRP A 69 -9.18 -13.90 -14.50
CA TRP A 69 -10.04 -12.98 -13.72
C TRP A 69 -9.62 -11.50 -13.81
N ALA A 70 -9.05 -11.09 -14.95
CA ALA A 70 -8.41 -9.79 -15.12
C ALA A 70 -9.37 -8.62 -14.83
N GLY A 71 -10.65 -8.74 -15.17
CA GLY A 71 -11.66 -7.71 -14.89
C GLY A 71 -11.93 -7.54 -13.40
N ALA A 72 -12.20 -8.64 -12.68
CA ALA A 72 -12.48 -8.59 -11.24
C ALA A 72 -11.27 -8.05 -10.45
N THR A 73 -10.07 -8.51 -10.77
CA THR A 73 -8.84 -8.00 -10.13
C THR A 73 -8.59 -6.53 -10.45
N GLY A 74 -8.95 -6.07 -11.66
CA GLY A 74 -8.92 -4.66 -12.04
C GLY A 74 -9.83 -3.79 -11.19
N CYS A 75 -11.08 -4.22 -10.97
CA CYS A 75 -12.03 -3.51 -10.10
C CYS A 75 -11.50 -3.40 -8.66
N VAL A 76 -10.94 -4.49 -8.11
CA VAL A 76 -10.32 -4.46 -6.77
C VAL A 76 -9.13 -3.51 -6.74
N GLY A 77 -8.28 -3.52 -7.77
CA GLY A 77 -7.16 -2.58 -7.88
C GLY A 77 -7.62 -1.11 -7.91
N ALA A 78 -8.72 -0.81 -8.62
CA ALA A 78 -9.30 0.53 -8.63
C ALA A 78 -9.82 0.95 -7.25
N ILE A 79 -10.51 0.06 -6.53
CA ILE A 79 -10.96 0.31 -5.15
C ILE A 79 -9.76 0.57 -4.23
N MET A 80 -8.71 -0.25 -4.34
CA MET A 80 -7.48 -0.08 -3.57
C MET A 80 -6.83 1.28 -3.80
N LEU A 81 -6.83 1.79 -5.04
CA LEU A 81 -6.31 3.13 -5.34
C LEU A 81 -7.20 4.24 -4.76
N VAL A 82 -8.52 4.06 -4.75
CA VAL A 82 -9.47 5.02 -4.13
C VAL A 82 -9.37 5.06 -2.61
N LEU A 83 -8.96 3.95 -1.98
CA LEU A 83 -8.70 3.89 -0.54
C LEU A 83 -7.35 4.47 -0.13
N MET A 84 -6.48 4.78 -1.09
CA MET A 84 -5.14 5.31 -0.83
C MET A 84 -5.12 6.76 -0.28
N PRO A 85 -5.92 7.72 -0.78
CA PRO A 85 -5.90 9.09 -0.28
C PRO A 85 -6.19 9.22 1.22
N PRO A 86 -7.16 8.50 1.83
CA PRO A 86 -7.32 8.47 3.28
C PRO A 86 -6.04 8.10 4.02
N ASP A 87 -5.31 7.07 3.56
CA ASP A 87 -4.03 6.67 4.17
C ASP A 87 -2.95 7.75 3.97
N LEU A 88 -2.92 8.41 2.80
CA LEU A 88 -2.00 9.51 2.51
C LEU A 88 -2.20 10.72 3.42
N ILE A 89 -3.43 11.05 3.81
CA ILE A 89 -3.72 12.15 4.74
C ILE A 89 -3.03 11.90 6.08
N PHE A 90 -3.11 10.69 6.63
CA PHE A 90 -2.37 10.36 7.86
C PHE A 90 -0.86 10.31 7.63
N TYR A 91 -0.46 9.97 6.41
CA TYR A 91 0.93 9.86 6.03
C TYR A 91 1.67 11.21 5.98
N THR A 92 1.00 12.27 5.52
CA THR A 92 1.55 13.63 5.45
C THR A 92 1.36 14.42 6.75
N GLY A 93 0.70 13.83 7.75
CA GLY A 93 0.30 14.54 8.97
C GLY A 93 -0.88 15.49 8.77
N GLY A 94 -1.71 15.24 7.74
CA GLY A 94 -2.90 16.03 7.41
C GLY A 94 -2.64 17.26 6.54
N MET A 95 -1.44 17.35 5.94
CA MET A 95 -1.08 18.40 4.97
C MET A 95 -1.46 18.00 3.55
#